data_AF-A0A0H5BYL2-F1
#
_entry.id   AF-A0A0H5BYL2-F1
#
_cell.length_a   1.000
_cell.length_b   1.000
_cell.length_c   1.000
_cell.angle_alpha   90.00
_cell.angle_beta   90.00
_cell.angle_gamma   90.00
#
_symmetry.space_group_name_H-M   'P 1'
#
loop_
_entity.id
_entity.type
_entity.pdbx_description
1 polymer ?
#
loop_
_entity_poly.entity_id
_entity_poly.type
_entity_poly.pdbx_seq_one_letter_code
_entity_poly.pdbx_strand_id
1 'polypeptide(L)'
;MAKRTQLRTKAARSSSRAVKQSGESLPEDPQAFLHQYKETKQQKLLNKRQTLLSKLGTESSISKSSLRRRKRKEKQELKPKMEELLTSLEESMGDAINVVDSKQYVQAKKKSANAPSTRTKKGLQKVEQQERKLFGMILKDQQFKKSPFEALRESISNRLKQESTAK
;
A
#
# COMPACT_ATOMS: atom_id res chain seq x y z
N MET A 1 -9.39 -40.46 25.45
CA MET A 1 -8.74 -39.23 24.93
C MET A 1 -9.69 -38.47 24.01
N ALA A 2 -10.08 -37.24 24.35
CA ALA A 2 -11.01 -36.45 23.53
C ALA A 2 -10.29 -35.85 22.31
N LYS A 3 -10.73 -36.21 21.10
CA LYS A 3 -10.14 -35.72 19.84
C LYS A 3 -10.50 -34.25 19.62
N ARG A 4 -9.47 -33.42 19.37
CA ARG A 4 -9.59 -31.98 19.10
C ARG A 4 -10.36 -31.75 17.79
N THR A 5 -11.57 -31.20 17.89
CA THR A 5 -12.40 -30.84 16.74
C THR A 5 -11.84 -29.59 16.04
N GLN A 6 -11.49 -29.72 14.76
CA GLN A 6 -10.98 -28.60 13.95
C GLN A 6 -12.13 -27.77 13.36
N LEU A 7 -11.91 -26.47 13.14
CA LEU A 7 -12.92 -25.54 12.58
C LEU A 7 -13.58 -26.05 11.28
N ARG A 8 -12.86 -26.84 10.46
CA ARG A 8 -13.41 -27.45 9.24
C ARG A 8 -14.56 -28.43 9.52
N THR A 9 -14.47 -29.23 10.59
CA THR A 9 -15.54 -30.18 10.95
C THR A 9 -16.75 -29.47 11.57
N LYS A 10 -16.55 -28.33 12.23
CA LYS A 10 -17.65 -27.46 12.69
C LYS A 10 -18.37 -26.77 11.53
N ALA A 11 -17.66 -26.32 10.50
CA ALA A 11 -18.26 -25.65 9.34
C ALA A 11 -19.13 -26.61 8.51
N ALA A 12 -18.68 -27.86 8.29
CA ALA A 12 -19.44 -28.86 7.54
C ALA A 12 -20.78 -29.26 8.21
N ARG A 13 -20.85 -29.20 9.55
CA ARG A 13 -22.11 -29.44 10.29
C ARG A 13 -23.11 -28.29 10.19
N SER A 14 -22.67 -27.08 9.81
CA SER A 14 -23.54 -25.92 9.65
C SER A 14 -24.21 -25.86 8.28
N SER A 15 -23.63 -26.49 7.25
CA SER A 15 -24.16 -26.43 5.87
C SER A 15 -25.25 -27.46 5.59
N SER A 16 -25.46 -28.44 6.47
CA SER A 16 -26.49 -29.48 6.28
C SER A 16 -27.90 -29.06 6.74
N ARG A 17 -28.08 -27.82 7.21
CA ARG A 17 -29.41 -27.26 7.52
C ARG A 17 -29.96 -26.55 6.28
N ALA A 18 -30.24 -27.34 5.24
CA ALA A 18 -30.96 -26.89 4.07
C ALA A 18 -32.37 -26.47 4.51
N VAL A 19 -32.65 -25.17 4.42
CA VAL A 19 -33.99 -24.61 4.55
C VAL A 19 -34.79 -25.13 3.36
N LYS A 20 -35.79 -25.99 3.61
CA LYS A 20 -36.82 -26.31 2.62
C LYS A 20 -37.52 -25.01 2.24
N GLN A 21 -37.26 -24.49 1.06
CA GLN A 21 -38.08 -23.43 0.46
C GLN A 21 -39.32 -24.13 -0.14
N SER A 22 -40.39 -24.20 0.63
CA SER A 22 -41.72 -24.48 0.12
C SER A 22 -42.21 -23.23 -0.62
N GLY A 23 -42.29 -23.32 -1.94
CA GLY A 23 -42.84 -22.27 -2.81
C GLY A 23 -44.36 -22.25 -2.76
N GLU A 24 -44.92 -21.83 -1.63
CA GLU A 24 -46.35 -21.65 -1.44
C GLU A 24 -46.62 -20.14 -1.40
N SER A 25 -47.24 -19.60 -2.45
CA SER A 25 -47.59 -18.18 -2.54
C SER A 25 -48.78 -17.89 -1.62
N LEU A 26 -48.49 -17.56 -0.37
CA LEU A 26 -49.48 -17.04 0.56
C LEU A 26 -50.00 -15.67 0.06
N PRO A 27 -51.28 -15.34 0.27
CA PRO A 27 -51.83 -14.04 -0.07
C PRO A 27 -51.11 -12.94 0.73
N GLU A 28 -50.88 -11.78 0.10
CA GLU A 28 -50.26 -10.63 0.76
C GLU A 28 -51.13 -10.16 1.92
N ASP A 29 -50.55 -10.16 3.12
CA ASP A 29 -51.21 -9.74 4.36
C ASP A 29 -51.54 -8.24 4.27
N PRO A 30 -52.82 -7.81 4.38
CA PRO A 30 -53.19 -6.40 4.30
C PRO A 30 -52.55 -5.52 5.38
N GLN A 31 -51.98 -6.12 6.44
CA GLN A 31 -51.21 -5.41 7.46
C GLN A 31 -49.69 -5.37 7.20
N ALA A 32 -49.20 -5.86 6.05
CA ALA A 32 -47.78 -5.85 5.70
C ALA A 32 -47.15 -4.44 5.72
N PHE A 33 -47.95 -3.40 5.49
CA PHE A 33 -47.52 -2.00 5.55
C PHE A 33 -47.30 -1.48 6.98
N LEU A 34 -47.85 -2.15 8.00
CA LEU A 34 -47.70 -1.75 9.40
C LEU A 34 -46.39 -2.26 10.02
N HIS A 35 -45.79 -3.30 9.44
CA HIS A 35 -44.52 -3.84 9.90
C HIS A 35 -43.34 -3.17 9.20
N GLN A 36 -42.55 -2.40 9.96
CA GLN A 36 -41.26 -1.92 9.47
C GLN A 36 -40.39 -3.11 9.07
N TYR A 37 -39.86 -3.07 7.84
CA TYR A 37 -38.93 -4.08 7.34
C TYR A 37 -37.73 -4.18 8.29
N LYS A 38 -37.64 -5.28 9.03
CA LYS A 38 -36.47 -5.57 9.87
C LYS A 38 -35.44 -6.30 9.03
N GLU A 39 -34.24 -5.75 8.95
CA GLU A 39 -33.16 -6.40 8.22
C GLU A 39 -32.95 -7.84 8.70
N THR A 40 -32.91 -8.77 7.74
CA THR A 40 -32.59 -10.16 8.04
C THR A 40 -31.16 -10.29 8.55
N LYS A 41 -30.85 -11.38 9.26
CA LYS A 41 -29.48 -11.64 9.74
C LYS A 41 -28.45 -11.67 8.61
N GLN A 42 -28.85 -12.12 7.42
CA GLN A 42 -28.00 -12.11 6.23
C GLN A 42 -27.74 -10.67 5.74
N GLN A 43 -28.78 -9.84 5.63
CA GLN A 43 -28.63 -8.43 5.26
C GLN A 43 -27.78 -7.66 6.27
N LYS A 44 -28.00 -7.85 7.58
CA LYS A 44 -27.15 -7.25 8.63
C LYS A 44 -25.67 -7.60 8.48
N LEU A 45 -25.37 -8.85 8.10
CA LEU A 45 -24.00 -9.30 7.88
C LEU A 45 -23.38 -8.66 6.64
N LEU A 46 -24.14 -8.57 5.54
CA LEU A 46 -23.70 -7.92 4.31
C LEU A 46 -23.47 -6.41 4.53
N ASN A 47 -24.39 -5.72 5.21
CA ASN A 47 -24.26 -4.31 5.54
C ASN A 47 -23.06 -4.06 6.47
N LYS A 48 -22.82 -4.94 7.45
CA LYS A 48 -21.61 -4.88 8.30
C LYS A 48 -20.32 -5.08 7.50
N ARG A 49 -20.33 -5.97 6.50
CA ARG A 49 -19.18 -6.16 5.60
C ARG A 49 -18.95 -4.93 4.73
N GLN A 50 -20.01 -4.39 4.13
CA GLN A 50 -19.94 -3.25 3.23
C GLN A 50 -19.49 -1.97 3.97
N THR A 51 -20.00 -1.72 5.17
CA THR A 51 -19.56 -0.62 6.04
C THR A 51 -18.11 -0.76 6.52
N LEU A 52 -17.62 -1.98 6.71
CA LEU A 52 -16.21 -2.22 7.02
C LEU A 52 -15.33 -1.91 5.80
N LEU A 53 -15.74 -2.35 4.61
CA LEU A 53 -15.02 -2.10 3.36
C LEU A 53 -14.94 -0.60 3.03
N SER A 54 -16.04 0.13 3.20
CA SER A 54 -16.06 1.59 2.98
C SER A 54 -15.18 2.34 3.98
N LYS A 55 -15.19 1.95 5.26
CA LYS A 55 -14.30 2.54 6.29
C LYS A 55 -12.82 2.25 6.05
N LEU A 56 -12.48 1.14 5.40
CA LEU A 56 -11.09 0.78 5.14
C LEU A 56 -10.50 1.48 3.91
N GLY A 57 -11.32 2.11 3.06
CA GLY A 57 -10.87 2.80 1.83
C GLY A 57 -10.11 1.88 0.87
N THR A 58 -10.34 0.57 0.96
CA THR A 58 -9.65 -0.42 0.12
C THR A 58 -10.55 -0.79 -1.05
N GLU A 59 -10.47 -0.01 -2.13
CA GLU A 59 -11.01 -0.38 -3.46
C GLU A 59 -10.36 -1.66 -4.01
N SER A 60 -9.23 -2.08 -3.45
CA SER A 60 -8.65 -3.37 -3.77
C SER A 60 -9.37 -4.50 -3.03
N SER A 61 -10.01 -5.40 -3.77
CA SER A 61 -10.70 -6.63 -3.35
C SER A 61 -9.86 -7.63 -2.52
N ILE A 62 -8.60 -7.30 -2.20
CA ILE A 62 -7.62 -8.18 -1.60
C ILE A 62 -7.24 -7.66 -0.21
N SER A 63 -7.47 -8.47 0.82
CA SER A 63 -7.09 -8.13 2.19
C SER A 63 -5.56 -7.96 2.33
N LYS A 64 -5.12 -7.10 3.28
CA LYS A 64 -3.69 -6.89 3.60
C LYS A 64 -2.95 -8.21 3.87
N SER A 65 -3.61 -9.19 4.50
CA SER A 65 -3.04 -10.52 4.75
C SER A 65 -2.81 -11.31 3.46
N SER A 66 -3.75 -11.25 2.53
CA SER A 66 -3.61 -11.90 1.21
C SER A 66 -2.45 -11.31 0.40
N LEU A 67 -2.33 -9.97 0.37
CA LEU A 67 -1.20 -9.30 -0.28
C LEU A 67 0.15 -9.71 0.33
N ARG A 68 0.23 -9.80 1.67
CA ARG A 68 1.45 -10.26 2.37
C ARG A 68 1.78 -11.71 2.03
N ARG A 69 0.78 -12.60 1.95
CA ARG A 69 0.98 -14.00 1.57
C ARG A 69 1.49 -14.12 0.13
N ARG A 70 0.91 -13.37 -0.82
CA ARG A 70 1.36 -13.34 -2.22
C ARG A 70 2.82 -12.92 -2.34
N LYS A 71 3.18 -11.80 -1.72
CA LYS A 71 4.57 -11.30 -1.71
C LYS A 71 5.56 -12.27 -1.07
N ARG A 72 5.15 -13.01 -0.04
CA ARG A 72 6.01 -14.03 0.58
C ARG A 72 6.25 -15.23 -0.36
N LYS A 73 5.23 -15.69 -1.06
CA LYS A 73 5.35 -16.77 -2.06
C LYS A 73 6.25 -16.35 -3.23
N GLU A 74 5.96 -15.20 -3.81
CA GLU A 74 6.77 -14.61 -4.89
C GLU A 74 8.24 -14.46 -4.47
N LYS A 75 8.50 -13.99 -3.23
CA LYS A 75 9.86 -13.94 -2.68
C LYS A 75 10.49 -15.32 -2.47
N GLN A 76 9.72 -16.36 -2.17
CA GLN A 76 10.23 -17.73 -2.02
C GLN A 76 10.53 -18.36 -3.38
N GLU A 77 9.76 -18.02 -4.40
CA GLU A 77 9.99 -18.44 -5.80
C GLU A 77 11.23 -17.76 -6.38
N LEU A 78 11.42 -16.47 -6.13
CA LEU A 78 12.59 -15.69 -6.56
C LEU A 78 13.86 -15.93 -5.74
N LYS A 79 13.78 -16.69 -4.64
CA LYS A 79 15.00 -17.06 -3.90
C LYS A 79 15.77 -18.08 -4.73
N PRO A 80 17.10 -17.97 -4.82
CA PRO A 80 17.91 -18.97 -5.51
C PRO A 80 17.68 -20.33 -4.87
N LYS A 81 17.13 -21.26 -5.65
CA LYS A 81 17.04 -22.67 -5.28
C LYS A 81 18.18 -23.38 -5.99
N MET A 82 19.17 -23.82 -5.22
CA MET A 82 20.34 -24.51 -5.76
C MET A 82 19.95 -25.74 -6.57
N GLU A 83 18.91 -26.47 -6.15
CA GLU A 83 18.39 -27.62 -6.89
C GLU A 83 17.89 -27.27 -8.29
N GLU A 84 17.18 -26.14 -8.43
CA GLU A 84 16.63 -25.66 -9.71
C GLU A 84 17.76 -25.11 -10.62
N LEU A 85 18.78 -24.52 -10.01
CA LEU A 85 19.99 -24.07 -10.71
C LEU A 85 20.81 -25.26 -11.21
N LEU A 86 20.96 -26.33 -10.44
CA LEU A 86 21.69 -27.52 -10.87
C LEU A 86 20.98 -28.22 -12.03
N THR A 87 19.65 -28.37 -11.97
CA THR A 87 18.88 -28.96 -13.07
C THR A 87 18.85 -28.08 -14.33
N SER A 88 18.68 -26.76 -14.19
CA SER A 88 18.68 -25.84 -15.34
C SER A 88 20.08 -25.65 -15.94
N LEU A 89 21.15 -25.80 -15.14
CA LEU A 89 22.52 -25.75 -15.62
C LEU A 89 22.90 -27.04 -16.36
N GLU A 90 22.47 -28.21 -15.88
CA GLU A 90 22.64 -29.48 -16.61
C GLU A 90 21.88 -29.48 -17.94
N GLU A 91 20.70 -28.87 -18.01
CA GLU A 91 19.95 -28.70 -19.27
C GLU A 91 20.59 -27.66 -20.22
N SER A 92 21.35 -26.70 -19.70
CA SER A 92 21.92 -25.58 -20.48
C SER A 92 23.40 -25.77 -20.86
N MET A 93 24.12 -26.71 -20.25
CA MET A 93 25.57 -26.92 -20.46
C MET A 93 25.87 -27.94 -21.57
N GLY A 94 25.07 -27.91 -22.64
CA GLY A 94 25.51 -28.33 -23.96
C GLY A 94 26.28 -27.19 -24.62
N ASP A 95 27.61 -27.30 -24.63
CA ASP A 95 28.60 -26.47 -25.33
C ASP A 95 28.93 -25.05 -24.79
N ALA A 96 30.13 -24.99 -24.19
CA ALA A 96 31.14 -23.92 -24.24
C ALA A 96 30.70 -22.44 -24.20
N ILE A 97 30.85 -21.80 -23.03
CA ILE A 97 30.90 -20.34 -22.92
C ILE A 97 32.16 -19.91 -22.17
N ASN A 98 33.10 -19.30 -22.89
CA ASN A 98 34.27 -18.62 -22.35
C ASN A 98 33.83 -17.40 -21.51
N VAL A 99 34.02 -17.47 -20.20
CA VAL A 99 33.69 -16.39 -19.26
C VAL A 99 34.82 -15.36 -19.27
N VAL A 100 34.71 -14.34 -20.13
CA VAL A 100 35.52 -13.12 -20.02
C VAL A 100 34.85 -12.21 -18.99
N ASP A 101 35.31 -12.30 -17.74
CA ASP A 101 34.80 -11.54 -16.60
C ASP A 101 35.34 -10.09 -16.61
N SER A 102 35.01 -9.31 -17.64
CA SER A 102 35.29 -7.87 -17.67
C SER A 102 34.22 -7.12 -16.86
N LYS A 103 34.40 -7.08 -15.54
CA LYS A 103 33.52 -6.34 -14.61
C LYS A 103 33.63 -4.82 -14.83
N GLN A 104 32.92 -4.31 -15.84
CA GLN A 104 32.61 -2.89 -15.92
C GLN A 104 31.52 -2.60 -14.88
N TYR A 105 31.93 -2.17 -13.69
CA TYR A 105 30.99 -1.75 -12.65
C TYR A 105 30.24 -0.50 -13.11
N VAL A 106 28.94 -0.63 -13.35
CA VAL A 106 28.05 0.53 -13.55
C VAL A 106 28.04 1.34 -12.26
N GLN A 107 28.50 2.60 -12.33
CA GLN A 107 28.51 3.51 -11.20
C GLN A 107 27.10 3.60 -10.60
N ALA A 108 26.99 3.33 -9.29
CA ALA A 108 25.71 3.31 -8.61
C ALA A 108 25.08 4.71 -8.64
N LYS A 109 23.90 4.83 -9.27
CA LYS A 109 23.14 6.08 -9.27
C LYS A 109 22.82 6.46 -7.83
N LYS A 110 23.24 7.65 -7.40
CA LYS A 110 22.91 8.20 -6.07
C LYS A 110 21.39 8.29 -5.97
N LYS A 111 20.82 7.68 -4.92
CA LYS A 111 19.39 7.77 -4.66
C LYS A 111 19.03 9.23 -4.36
N SER A 112 17.97 9.72 -4.98
CA SER A 112 17.43 11.04 -4.66
C SER A 112 17.15 11.13 -3.16
N ALA A 113 17.60 12.22 -2.54
CA ALA A 113 17.46 12.43 -1.10
C ALA A 113 15.97 12.46 -0.73
N ASN A 114 15.60 11.75 0.33
CA ASN A 114 14.22 11.69 0.80
C ASN A 114 13.83 13.01 1.47
N ALA A 115 13.37 13.97 0.67
CA ALA A 115 12.88 15.26 1.14
C ALA A 115 11.56 15.11 1.91
N PRO A 116 11.33 15.93 2.96
CA PRO A 116 10.07 15.89 3.69
C PRO A 116 8.89 16.28 2.78
N SER A 117 7.79 15.51 2.84
CA SER A 117 6.60 15.77 2.03
C SER A 117 5.62 16.72 2.73
N THR A 118 5.26 17.81 2.06
CA THR A 118 4.26 18.79 2.52
C THR A 118 2.84 18.21 2.63
N ARG A 119 2.57 17.04 2.03
CA ARG A 119 1.25 16.40 2.09
C ARG A 119 0.94 15.79 3.47
N THR A 120 1.97 15.47 4.26
CA THR A 120 1.81 14.78 5.54
C THR A 120 2.05 15.73 6.70
N LYS A 121 1.28 15.59 7.80
CA LYS A 121 1.46 16.44 9.01
C LYS A 121 2.89 16.42 9.54
N LYS A 122 3.51 15.23 9.60
CA LYS A 122 4.91 15.07 10.05
C LYS A 122 5.91 15.71 9.09
N GLY A 123 5.65 15.65 7.79
CA GLY A 123 6.49 16.31 6.80
C GLY A 123 6.38 17.82 6.89
N LEU A 124 5.17 18.35 7.08
CA LEU A 124 4.92 19.78 7.31
C LEU A 124 5.72 20.30 8.51
N GLN A 125 5.66 19.59 9.65
CA GLN A 125 6.43 19.94 10.84
C GLN A 125 7.95 19.94 10.59
N LYS A 126 8.46 19.00 9.78
CA LYS A 126 9.88 18.98 9.43
C LYS A 126 10.28 20.14 8.52
N VAL A 127 9.44 20.47 7.55
CA VAL A 127 9.64 21.65 6.68
C VAL A 127 9.66 22.92 7.55
N GLU A 128 8.69 23.06 8.45
CA GLU A 128 8.62 24.20 9.37
C GLU A 128 9.89 24.32 10.24
N GLN A 129 10.39 23.21 10.78
CA GLN A 129 11.64 23.22 11.55
C GLN A 129 12.85 23.65 10.71
N GLN A 130 12.90 23.24 9.45
CA GLN A 130 13.95 23.66 8.52
C GLN A 130 13.83 25.15 8.21
N GLU A 131 12.62 25.63 7.92
CA GLU A 131 12.33 27.04 7.64
C GLU A 131 12.67 27.94 8.84
N ARG A 132 12.31 27.53 10.07
CA ARG A 132 12.67 28.26 11.29
C ARG A 132 14.19 28.43 11.42
N LYS A 133 14.98 27.40 11.10
CA LYS A 133 16.45 27.47 11.12
C LYS A 133 16.98 28.42 10.05
N LEU A 134 16.49 28.28 8.82
CA LEU A 134 16.88 29.15 7.71
C LEU A 134 16.54 30.61 8.01
N PHE A 135 15.34 30.88 8.54
CA PHE A 135 14.92 32.21 8.93
C PHE A 135 15.84 32.80 10.00
N GLY A 136 16.20 32.02 11.02
CA GLY A 136 17.18 32.44 12.02
C GLY A 136 18.57 32.77 11.45
N MET A 137 18.97 32.15 10.35
CA MET A 137 20.21 32.49 9.64
C MET A 137 20.05 33.77 8.82
N ILE A 138 18.96 33.91 8.08
CA ILE A 138 18.65 35.10 7.26
C ILE A 138 18.60 36.37 8.12
N LEU A 139 17.98 36.30 9.31
CA LEU A 139 17.92 37.43 10.23
C LEU A 139 19.29 37.89 10.75
N LYS A 140 20.32 37.04 10.69
CA LYS A 140 21.69 37.42 11.08
C LYS A 140 22.44 38.12 9.95
N ASP A 141 21.99 37.95 8.71
CA ASP A 141 22.66 38.48 7.54
C ASP A 141 22.55 40.03 7.47
N GLN A 142 23.69 40.68 7.19
CA GLN A 142 23.78 42.13 7.19
C GLN A 142 23.08 42.74 5.96
N GLN A 143 23.12 42.04 4.83
CA GLN A 143 22.41 42.48 3.62
C GLN A 143 20.90 42.46 3.84
N PHE A 144 20.39 41.41 4.49
CA PHE A 144 18.97 41.30 4.84
C PHE A 144 18.53 42.39 5.83
N LYS A 145 19.36 42.72 6.83
CA LYS A 145 19.06 43.80 7.79
C LYS A 145 18.99 45.18 7.12
N LYS A 146 19.81 45.44 6.09
CA LYS A 146 19.82 46.72 5.36
C LYS A 146 18.61 46.87 4.45
N SER A 147 18.26 45.82 3.70
CA SER A 147 17.13 45.86 2.76
C SER A 147 16.49 44.47 2.61
N PRO A 148 15.49 44.13 3.43
CA PRO A 148 14.94 42.77 3.46
C PRO A 148 14.20 42.41 2.16
N PHE A 149 13.43 43.36 1.60
CA PHE A 149 12.67 43.13 0.37
C PHE A 149 13.56 43.00 -0.87
N GLU A 150 14.69 43.71 -0.91
CA GLU A 150 15.63 43.62 -2.04
C GLU A 150 16.38 42.29 -2.02
N ALA A 151 16.87 41.88 -0.84
CA ALA A 151 17.48 40.56 -0.65
C ALA A 151 16.50 39.43 -1.02
N LEU A 152 15.22 39.58 -0.67
CA LEU A 152 14.17 38.63 -1.05
C LEU A 152 13.97 38.60 -2.58
N ARG A 153 13.85 39.76 -3.24
CA ARG A 153 13.71 39.84 -4.71
C ARG A 153 14.88 39.17 -5.42
N GLU A 154 16.10 39.46 -4.98
CA GLU A 154 17.32 38.86 -5.53
C GLU A 154 17.29 37.33 -5.36
N SER A 155 16.96 36.83 -4.17
CA SER A 155 16.88 35.39 -3.89
C SER A 155 15.85 34.67 -4.77
N ILE A 156 14.67 35.28 -5.00
CA ILE A 156 13.63 34.74 -5.87
C ILE A 156 14.12 34.74 -7.32
N SER A 157 14.75 35.84 -7.76
CA SER A 157 15.30 35.94 -9.12
C SER A 157 16.37 34.88 -9.39
N ASN A 158 17.24 34.60 -8.42
CA ASN A 158 18.30 33.61 -8.52
C ASN A 158 17.71 32.19 -8.59
N ARG A 159 16.68 31.89 -7.80
CA ARG A 159 15.98 30.59 -7.86
C ARG A 159 15.32 30.39 -9.23
N LEU A 160 14.63 31.40 -9.76
CA LEU A 160 14.01 31.31 -11.08
C LEU A 160 15.03 31.05 -12.20
N LYS A 161 16.21 31.68 -12.13
CA LYS A 161 17.33 31.43 -13.07
C LYS A 161 17.90 30.02 -12.95
N GLN A 162 17.99 29.47 -11.73
CA GLN A 162 18.43 28.09 -11.51
C GLN A 162 17.42 27.08 -12.08
N GLU A 163 16.12 27.33 -11.91
CA GLU A 163 15.07 26.48 -12.47
C GLU A 163 15.03 26.51 -14.01
N SER A 164 15.35 27.65 -14.63
CA SER A 164 15.43 27.74 -16.09
C SER A 164 16.66 27.04 -16.68
N THR A 165 17.76 26.93 -15.94
CA THR A 165 19.01 26.29 -16.41
C THR A 165 19.06 24.79 -16.12
N ALA A 166 18.23 24.28 -15.21
CA ALA A 166 18.15 22.86 -14.86
C ALA A 166 17.18 22.05 -15.74
N LYS A 167 16.47 22.69 -16.66
CA LYS A 167 15.64 22.04 -17.70
C LYS A 167 16.43 21.91 -18.99
#